data_AF-A0A496P1V9-F1
#
_entry.id   AF-A0A496P1V9-F1
#
_cell.length_a   1.000
_cell.length_b   1.000
_cell.length_c   1.000
_cell.angle_alpha   90.00
_cell.angle_beta   90.00
_cell.angle_gamma   90.00
#
_symmetry.space_group_name_H-M   'P 1'
#
loop_
_entity.id
_entity.type
_entity.pdbx_description
1 polymer ?
#
loop_
_entity_poly.entity_id
_entity_poly.type
_entity_poly.pdbx_seq_one_letter_code
_entity_poly.pdbx_strand_id
1 'polypeptide(L)'
;MYFGNSWHKFNFVITPEEFEAIFNREDFEFVINNTRVNIDYSHTEKQKFFTAYQQYYEKVLIRGEKYEHEALWKIVNAMRQGMIDQTKKLIFPEVVLSGKVSDEYKLVRCKEPFMNIDLFCLLYKKEKNLLSTIYHEPENVFGLQINYPKTISLADKNDNLRGNYSTEKYPMYAIFKDIIKQIKKISHKAKMMKDGQLLKPDFWISDKAKEQVGQNYYLQKNGLVFI
;
A
#
# COMPACT_ATOMS: atom_id res chain seq x y z
N MET A 1 8.21 -13.33 17.40
CA MET A 1 8.02 -12.44 16.23
C MET A 1 7.82 -13.31 14.99
N TYR A 2 7.19 -12.83 13.92
CA TYR A 2 7.06 -13.58 12.67
C TYR A 2 7.73 -12.85 11.51
N PHE A 3 8.06 -13.59 10.44
CA PHE A 3 8.59 -13.06 9.20
C PHE A 3 7.74 -13.53 8.01
N GLY A 4 7.37 -12.62 7.11
CA GLY A 4 6.58 -12.96 5.93
C GLY A 4 7.44 -13.54 4.81
N ASN A 5 7.23 -14.80 4.47
CA ASN A 5 8.04 -15.51 3.47
C ASN A 5 7.56 -15.24 2.03
N SER A 6 6.24 -15.23 1.84
CA SER A 6 5.61 -14.99 0.53
C SER A 6 4.34 -14.15 0.71
N TRP A 7 3.91 -13.45 -0.35
CA TRP A 7 2.91 -12.38 -0.23
C TRP A 7 1.81 -12.49 -1.30
N HIS A 8 0.57 -12.25 -0.91
CA HIS A 8 -0.47 -11.79 -1.81
C HIS A 8 -0.26 -10.30 -2.06
N LYS A 9 -0.47 -9.86 -3.30
CA LYS A 9 -0.37 -8.47 -3.70
C LYS A 9 -1.53 -8.14 -4.63
N PHE A 10 -2.07 -6.94 -4.50
CA PHE A 10 -3.12 -6.45 -5.38
C PHE A 10 -2.93 -4.96 -5.60
N ASN A 11 -2.60 -4.59 -6.84
CA ASN A 11 -2.40 -3.21 -7.26
C ASN A 11 -3.70 -2.62 -7.79
N PHE A 12 -4.04 -1.41 -7.37
CA PHE A 12 -5.26 -0.73 -7.80
C PHE A 12 -5.15 0.79 -7.80
N VAL A 13 -6.02 1.42 -8.60
CA VAL A 13 -6.25 2.86 -8.66
C VAL A 13 -7.76 3.10 -8.62
N ILE A 14 -8.23 3.83 -7.62
CA ILE A 14 -9.65 4.19 -7.42
C ILE A 14 -9.73 5.65 -6.98
N THR A 15 -10.89 6.29 -7.02
CA THR A 15 -11.02 7.70 -6.57
C THR A 15 -10.99 7.78 -5.03
N PRO A 16 -10.74 8.97 -4.45
CA PRO A 16 -10.83 9.17 -3.01
C PRO A 16 -12.20 8.76 -2.43
N GLU A 17 -13.30 9.06 -3.12
CA GLU A 17 -14.64 8.66 -2.64
C GLU A 17 -14.83 7.15 -2.67
N GLU A 18 -14.35 6.48 -3.71
CA GLU A 18 -14.38 5.01 -3.82
C GLU A 18 -13.51 4.34 -2.76
N PHE A 19 -12.35 4.94 -2.47
CA PHE A 19 -11.45 4.48 -1.42
C PHE A 19 -12.11 4.57 -0.06
N GLU A 20 -12.65 5.73 0.31
CA GLU A 20 -13.35 5.90 1.58
C GLU A 20 -14.54 4.94 1.70
N ALA A 21 -15.33 4.77 0.65
CA ALA A 21 -16.45 3.82 0.65
C ALA A 21 -16.04 2.36 0.89
N ILE A 22 -14.85 1.94 0.46
CA ILE A 22 -14.35 0.57 0.65
C ILE A 22 -13.62 0.41 1.98
N PHE A 23 -12.89 1.43 2.43
CA PHE A 23 -11.97 1.35 3.55
C PHE A 23 -12.51 1.96 4.86
N ASN A 24 -13.64 2.67 4.83
CA ASN A 24 -14.32 3.16 6.03
C ASN A 24 -15.15 2.04 6.68
N ARG A 25 -14.45 1.09 7.31
CA ARG A 25 -15.04 -0.11 7.93
C ARG A 25 -14.60 -0.25 9.38
N GLU A 26 -15.48 -0.78 10.23
CA GLU A 26 -15.22 -0.98 11.66
C GLU A 26 -14.51 -2.30 11.99
N ASP A 27 -14.28 -3.17 11.00
CA ASP A 27 -13.67 -4.48 11.21
C ASP A 27 -12.14 -4.49 11.09
N PHE A 28 -11.52 -3.33 10.85
CA PHE A 28 -10.08 -3.13 10.95
C PHE A 28 -9.72 -1.68 11.29
N GLU A 29 -8.47 -1.49 11.71
CA GLU A 29 -7.85 -0.21 12.00
C GLU A 29 -6.58 -0.01 11.17
N PHE A 30 -6.34 1.24 10.76
CA PHE A 30 -5.05 1.64 10.20
C PHE A 30 -4.02 1.83 11.30
N VAL A 31 -2.81 1.34 11.07
CA VAL A 31 -1.72 1.43 12.04
C VAL A 31 -0.38 1.67 11.36
N ILE A 32 0.41 2.59 11.91
CA ILE A 32 1.86 2.57 11.72
C ILE A 32 2.39 1.28 12.34
N ASN A 33 3.19 0.52 11.59
CA ASN A 33 3.76 -0.72 12.08
C ASN A 33 5.23 -0.87 11.67
N ASN A 34 5.93 -1.74 12.38
CA ASN A 34 7.32 -2.10 12.14
C ASN A 34 8.33 -0.95 12.24
N THR A 35 7.94 0.15 12.89
CA THR A 35 8.77 1.35 13.07
C THR A 35 8.54 1.97 14.44
N ARG A 36 9.37 2.95 14.78
CA ARG A 36 9.26 3.76 15.98
C ARG A 36 8.13 4.77 15.81
N VAL A 37 7.39 5.01 16.88
CA VAL A 37 6.30 5.97 16.98
C VAL A 37 6.42 6.72 18.29
N ASN A 38 5.74 7.86 18.39
CA ASN A 38 5.64 8.62 19.64
C ASN A 38 5.02 7.76 20.76
N ILE A 39 5.39 8.05 22.00
CA ILE A 39 4.98 7.28 23.18
C ILE A 39 3.45 7.20 23.38
N ASP A 40 2.72 8.21 22.92
CA ASP A 40 1.26 8.35 22.99
C ASP A 40 0.50 7.64 21.85
N TYR A 41 1.20 7.16 20.83
CA TYR A 41 0.58 6.51 19.67
C TYR A 41 -0.20 5.25 20.07
N SER A 42 -1.42 5.10 19.54
CA SER A 42 -2.23 3.88 19.71
C SER A 42 -2.67 3.28 18.37
N HIS A 43 -3.13 4.11 17.44
CA HIS A 43 -3.56 3.76 16.09
C HIS A 43 -3.52 5.00 15.18
N THR A 44 -3.68 4.80 13.88
CA THR A 44 -3.84 5.90 12.91
C THR A 44 -5.33 6.17 12.70
N GLU A 45 -5.78 7.39 12.99
CA GLU A 45 -7.17 7.80 12.70
C GLU A 45 -7.49 7.65 11.21
N LYS A 46 -8.61 6.99 10.88
CA LYS A 46 -9.07 6.78 9.49
C LYS A 46 -9.11 8.08 8.68
N GLN A 47 -9.65 9.15 9.28
CA GLN A 47 -9.78 10.43 8.57
C GLN A 47 -8.43 11.02 8.16
N LYS A 48 -7.39 10.89 9.00
CA LYS A 48 -6.03 11.31 8.65
C LYS A 48 -5.53 10.57 7.41
N PHE A 49 -5.84 9.27 7.31
CA PHE A 49 -5.44 8.46 6.17
C PHE A 49 -6.25 8.76 4.89
N PHE A 50 -7.57 8.97 5.00
CA PHE A 50 -8.40 9.37 3.86
C PHE A 50 -8.00 10.73 3.30
N THR A 51 -7.72 11.71 4.17
CA THR A 51 -7.18 13.00 3.75
C THR A 51 -5.80 12.85 3.07
N ALA A 52 -4.93 11.98 3.59
CA ALA A 52 -3.66 11.69 2.94
C ALA A 52 -3.85 11.07 1.54
N TYR A 53 -4.80 10.14 1.38
CA TYR A 53 -5.10 9.55 0.09
C TYR A 53 -5.66 10.56 -0.91
N GLN A 54 -6.58 11.42 -0.47
CA GLN A 54 -7.12 12.49 -1.30
C GLN A 54 -6.00 13.40 -1.80
N GLN A 55 -5.11 13.85 -0.90
CA GLN A 55 -3.96 14.67 -1.29
C GLN A 55 -3.02 13.94 -2.25
N TYR A 56 -2.76 12.66 -2.03
CA TYR A 56 -1.98 11.84 -2.94
C TYR A 56 -2.63 11.74 -4.33
N TYR A 57 -3.94 11.51 -4.39
CA TYR A 57 -4.68 11.37 -5.63
C TYR A 57 -4.66 12.68 -6.43
N GLU A 58 -5.00 13.80 -5.79
CA GLU A 58 -5.05 15.13 -6.42
C GLU A 58 -3.67 15.62 -6.87
N LYS A 59 -2.65 15.43 -6.03
CA LYS A 59 -1.31 15.96 -6.30
C LYS A 59 -0.51 15.03 -7.20
N VAL A 60 -0.60 13.72 -7.03
CA VAL A 60 0.29 12.77 -7.72
C VAL A 60 -0.39 12.11 -8.90
N LEU A 61 -1.62 11.62 -8.74
CA LEU A 61 -2.24 10.77 -9.76
C LEU A 61 -2.84 11.56 -10.92
N ILE A 62 -3.55 12.65 -10.64
CA ILE A 62 -4.24 13.41 -11.70
C ILE A 62 -3.40 14.57 -12.26
N ARG A 63 -2.21 14.82 -11.71
CA ARG A 63 -1.38 15.95 -12.13
C ARG A 63 -0.61 15.64 -13.41
N GLY A 64 -0.60 16.61 -14.34
CA GLY A 64 0.14 16.57 -15.60
C GLY A 64 1.60 17.03 -15.51
N GLU A 65 2.13 17.26 -14.31
CA GLU A 65 3.49 17.78 -14.10
C GLU A 65 4.30 16.92 -13.12
N LYS A 66 5.63 16.95 -13.27
CA LYS A 66 6.56 16.24 -12.38
C LYS A 66 6.62 16.92 -11.00
N TYR A 67 6.64 16.11 -9.94
CA TYR A 67 7.03 16.57 -8.61
C TYR A 67 8.54 16.45 -8.39
N GLU A 68 9.09 17.42 -7.66
CA GLU A 68 10.40 17.28 -7.03
C GLU A 68 10.38 16.14 -6.00
N HIS A 69 11.49 15.40 -5.92
CA HIS A 69 11.58 14.17 -5.14
C HIS A 69 11.20 14.37 -3.67
N GLU A 70 11.70 15.42 -3.01
CA GLU A 70 11.43 15.67 -1.59
C GLU A 70 9.95 15.98 -1.33
N ALA A 71 9.32 16.77 -2.20
CA ALA A 71 7.91 17.12 -2.09
C ALA A 71 7.01 15.89 -2.34
N LEU A 72 7.38 15.06 -3.31
CA LEU A 72 6.70 13.79 -3.55
C LEU A 72 6.83 12.87 -2.34
N TRP A 73 8.03 12.75 -1.78
CA TRP A 73 8.34 11.88 -0.64
C TRP A 73 7.46 12.16 0.58
N LYS A 74 7.21 13.43 0.88
CA LYS A 74 6.32 13.86 1.97
C LYS A 74 4.88 13.36 1.79
N ILE A 75 4.38 13.36 0.56
CA ILE A 75 3.01 12.91 0.23
C ILE A 75 2.94 11.38 0.26
N VAL A 76 3.86 10.71 -0.44
CA VAL A 76 3.83 9.25 -0.64
C VAL A 76 4.07 8.46 0.66
N ASN A 77 4.86 9.00 1.60
CA ASN A 77 5.09 8.31 2.88
C ASN A 77 3.85 8.21 3.74
N ALA A 78 2.93 9.18 3.66
CA ALA A 78 1.67 9.12 4.41
C ALA A 78 0.79 7.94 3.98
N MET A 79 1.00 7.41 2.76
CA MET A 79 0.23 6.30 2.21
C MET A 79 0.65 4.92 2.71
N ARG A 80 1.79 4.81 3.40
CA ARG A 80 2.30 3.53 3.89
C ARG A 80 1.72 3.24 5.27
N GLN A 81 0.78 2.31 5.33
CA GLN A 81 0.13 1.92 6.58
C GLN A 81 0.00 0.41 6.69
N GLY A 82 0.05 -0.10 7.90
CA GLY A 82 -0.47 -1.41 8.25
C GLY A 82 -1.97 -1.33 8.52
N MET A 83 -2.62 -2.49 8.46
CA MET A 83 -4.04 -2.67 8.76
C MET A 83 -4.21 -3.93 9.59
N ILE A 84 -4.86 -3.81 10.74
CA ILE A 84 -5.09 -4.90 11.70
C ILE A 84 -6.57 -4.96 12.07
N ASP A 85 -7.06 -6.15 12.41
CA ASP A 85 -8.47 -6.32 12.77
C ASP A 85 -8.76 -5.84 14.20
N GLN A 86 -7.75 -5.89 15.10
CA GLN A 86 -7.92 -5.53 16.51
C GLN A 86 -6.64 -4.93 17.09
N THR A 87 -6.73 -3.75 17.70
CA THR A 87 -5.58 -3.02 18.29
C THR A 87 -4.88 -3.75 19.43
N LYS A 88 -5.58 -4.64 20.16
CA LYS A 88 -4.98 -5.50 21.21
C LYS A 88 -3.88 -6.45 20.69
N LYS A 89 -3.76 -6.62 19.37
CA LYS A 89 -2.71 -7.40 18.72
C LYS A 89 -1.41 -6.62 18.56
N LEU A 90 -1.45 -5.30 18.76
CA LEU A 90 -0.25 -4.49 18.84
C LEU A 90 0.51 -4.81 20.11
N ILE A 91 1.83 -4.79 19.98
CA ILE A 91 2.76 -4.74 21.11
C ILE A 91 3.67 -3.55 20.91
N PHE A 92 4.11 -2.99 22.04
CA PHE A 92 4.95 -1.81 22.07
C PHE A 92 6.28 -2.09 22.78
N PRO A 93 7.25 -2.77 22.14
CA PRO A 93 8.56 -2.93 22.72
C PRO A 93 9.23 -1.58 22.99
N GLU A 94 10.00 -1.54 24.07
CA GLU A 94 10.84 -0.40 24.41
C GLU A 94 11.88 -0.12 23.32
N VAL A 95 12.21 1.15 23.14
CA VAL A 95 13.31 1.57 22.28
C VAL A 95 14.45 2.02 23.18
N VAL A 96 15.62 1.39 23.08
CA VAL A 96 16.81 1.82 23.81
C VAL A 96 17.64 2.76 22.93
N LEU A 97 17.81 4.00 23.37
CA LEU A 97 18.62 5.03 22.74
C LEU A 97 19.77 5.38 23.68
N SER A 98 21.02 5.29 23.21
CA SER A 98 22.22 5.61 23.99
C SER A 98 22.26 4.93 25.37
N GLY A 99 21.82 3.66 25.44
CA GLY A 99 21.81 2.86 26.66
C GLY A 99 20.65 3.14 27.64
N LYS A 100 19.69 3.99 27.27
CA LYS A 100 18.50 4.28 28.08
C LYS A 100 17.22 3.96 27.32
N VAL A 101 16.20 3.50 28.04
CA VAL A 101 14.85 3.36 27.48
C VAL A 101 14.34 4.76 27.13
N SER A 102 13.86 4.91 25.90
CA SER A 102 13.30 6.15 25.37
C SER A 102 11.95 6.44 26.04
N ASP A 103 11.79 7.67 26.52
CA ASP A 103 10.53 8.25 26.99
C ASP A 103 9.73 8.90 25.85
N GLU A 104 10.37 9.21 24.73
CA GLU A 104 9.74 9.81 23.55
C GLU A 104 9.14 8.79 22.58
N TYR A 105 9.73 7.60 22.49
CA TYR A 105 9.45 6.64 21.41
C TYR A 105 9.26 5.22 21.91
N LYS A 106 8.32 4.52 21.26
CA LYS A 106 8.15 3.07 21.35
C LYS A 106 8.17 2.43 19.97
N LEU A 107 8.50 1.15 19.90
CA LEU A 107 8.43 0.39 18.65
C LEU A 107 7.00 -0.15 18.49
N VAL A 108 6.44 -0.16 17.29
CA VAL A 108 5.18 -0.87 17.03
C VAL A 108 5.47 -2.19 16.34
N ARG A 109 4.92 -3.28 16.90
CA ARG A 109 4.86 -4.59 16.24
C ARG A 109 3.45 -5.16 16.37
N CYS A 110 3.11 -6.09 15.48
CA CYS A 110 1.89 -6.89 15.59
C CYS A 110 2.23 -8.34 15.95
N LYS A 111 1.44 -8.95 16.84
CA LYS A 111 1.56 -10.36 17.21
C LYS A 111 1.17 -11.30 16.07
N GLU A 112 0.29 -10.84 15.17
CA GLU A 112 -0.29 -11.63 14.08
C GLU A 112 0.00 -10.99 12.71
N PRO A 113 -0.06 -11.78 11.63
CA PRO A 113 -0.02 -11.26 10.26
C PRO A 113 -1.04 -10.15 10.02
N PHE A 114 -0.54 -9.01 9.55
CA PHE A 114 -1.33 -7.84 9.20
C PHE A 114 -1.24 -7.56 7.69
N MET A 115 -2.20 -6.79 7.16
CA MET A 115 -2.19 -6.32 5.77
C MET A 115 -1.43 -4.99 5.71
N ASN A 116 -0.66 -4.75 4.65
CA ASN A 116 -0.13 -3.42 4.36
C ASN A 116 -0.91 -2.80 3.22
N ILE A 117 -0.98 -1.48 3.25
CA ILE A 117 -1.23 -0.65 2.08
C ILE A 117 0.02 0.17 1.80
N ASP A 118 0.50 0.05 0.57
CA ASP A 118 1.72 0.64 0.06
C ASP A 118 1.45 1.25 -1.32
N LEU A 119 2.47 1.84 -1.92
CA LEU A 119 2.40 2.35 -3.29
C LEU A 119 2.98 1.35 -4.28
N PHE A 120 2.48 1.35 -5.50
CA PHE A 120 3.18 0.77 -6.65
C PHE A 120 3.56 1.86 -7.65
N CYS A 121 4.60 1.57 -8.43
CA CYS A 121 5.08 2.42 -9.50
C CYS A 121 4.86 1.75 -10.85
N LEU A 122 4.73 2.54 -11.91
CA LEU A 122 4.78 2.05 -13.28
C LEU A 122 6.20 2.16 -13.84
N LEU A 123 6.58 1.17 -14.64
CA LEU A 123 7.81 1.18 -15.41
C LEU A 123 7.52 0.75 -16.84
N TYR A 124 7.60 1.71 -17.75
CA TYR A 124 7.61 1.49 -19.18
C TYR A 124 9.04 1.24 -19.67
N LYS A 125 9.26 0.07 -20.24
CA LYS A 125 10.52 -0.36 -20.85
C LYS A 125 10.40 -0.22 -22.36
N LYS A 126 10.89 0.89 -22.91
CA LYS A 126 10.74 1.28 -24.32
C LYS A 126 11.27 0.20 -25.26
N GLU A 127 12.42 -0.39 -24.95
CA GLU A 127 13.09 -1.41 -25.74
C GLU A 127 12.32 -2.74 -25.82
N LYS A 128 11.44 -3.01 -24.86
CA LYS A 128 10.60 -4.22 -24.83
C LYS A 128 9.13 -3.94 -25.14
N ASN A 129 8.78 -2.68 -25.37
CA ASN A 129 7.41 -2.16 -25.35
C ASN A 129 6.57 -2.80 -24.24
N LEU A 130 7.09 -2.75 -23.01
CA LEU A 130 6.51 -3.44 -21.85
C LEU A 130 6.22 -2.44 -20.74
N LEU A 131 4.98 -2.46 -20.24
CA LEU A 131 4.60 -1.71 -19.04
C LEU A 131 4.44 -2.67 -17.87
N SER A 132 5.17 -2.43 -16.79
CA SER A 132 5.19 -3.26 -15.59
C SER A 132 4.86 -2.44 -14.34
N THR A 133 4.25 -3.09 -13.35
CA THR A 133 4.14 -2.55 -11.98
C THR A 133 5.36 -2.97 -11.17
N ILE A 134 6.03 -2.03 -10.51
CA ILE A 134 7.20 -2.28 -9.66
C ILE A 134 7.04 -1.62 -8.29
N TYR A 135 7.91 -1.99 -7.35
CA TYR A 135 7.85 -1.52 -5.96
C TYR A 135 8.74 -0.28 -5.68
N HIS A 136 9.77 -0.04 -6.49
CA HIS A 136 10.71 1.07 -6.29
C HIS A 136 11.02 1.80 -7.60
N GLU A 137 10.49 3.02 -7.75
CA GLU A 137 11.10 4.17 -8.43
C GLU A 137 10.25 5.39 -8.06
N PRO A 138 10.74 6.34 -7.23
CA PRO A 138 9.89 7.38 -6.65
C PRO A 138 9.21 8.24 -7.73
N GLU A 139 9.84 8.44 -8.89
CA GLU A 139 9.33 9.34 -9.92
C GLU A 139 8.08 8.82 -10.66
N ASN A 140 7.76 7.53 -10.55
CA ASN A 140 6.69 6.90 -11.35
C ASN A 140 5.62 6.22 -10.47
N VAL A 141 5.45 6.69 -9.24
CA VAL A 141 4.38 6.25 -8.34
C VAL A 141 3.02 6.47 -9.00
N PHE A 142 2.15 5.45 -9.03
CA PHE A 142 0.94 5.47 -9.85
C PHE A 142 -0.31 4.89 -9.19
N GLY A 143 -0.19 4.23 -8.05
CA GLY A 143 -1.36 3.79 -7.30
C GLY A 143 -1.02 3.05 -6.03
N LEU A 144 -2.01 2.39 -5.45
CA LEU A 144 -1.89 1.66 -4.20
C LEU A 144 -1.77 0.16 -4.42
N GLN A 145 -1.02 -0.49 -3.55
CA GLN A 145 -0.90 -1.93 -3.44
C GLN A 145 -1.33 -2.33 -2.03
N ILE A 146 -2.34 -3.18 -1.92
CA ILE A 146 -2.53 -3.94 -0.68
C ILE A 146 -1.75 -5.25 -0.76
N ASN A 147 -1.07 -5.59 0.32
CA ASN A 147 -0.35 -6.85 0.44
C ASN A 147 -0.61 -7.54 1.78
N TYR A 148 -0.62 -8.87 1.76
CA TYR A 148 -0.84 -9.70 2.93
C TYR A 148 0.07 -10.94 2.82
N PRO A 149 0.81 -11.31 3.87
CA PRO A 149 1.69 -12.48 3.80
C PRO A 149 0.84 -13.73 3.59
N LYS A 150 1.19 -14.57 2.61
CA LYS A 150 0.62 -15.91 2.36
C LYS A 150 1.09 -16.91 3.41
N THR A 151 2.38 -16.82 3.72
CA THR A 151 3.04 -17.70 4.66
C THR A 151 4.03 -16.96 5.52
N ILE A 152 4.23 -17.46 6.74
CA ILE A 152 5.14 -16.88 7.73
C ILE A 152 6.08 -17.92 8.33
N SER A 153 7.26 -17.46 8.72
CA SER A 153 8.15 -18.14 9.65
C SER A 153 7.97 -17.54 11.04
N LEU A 154 8.12 -18.35 12.09
CA LEU A 154 8.09 -17.89 13.47
C LEU A 154 9.50 -17.91 14.06
N ALA A 155 9.88 -16.85 14.78
CA ALA A 155 11.13 -16.81 15.51
C ALA A 155 11.05 -17.71 16.76
N ASP A 156 12.06 -18.56 16.95
CA ASP A 156 12.25 -19.29 18.21
C ASP A 156 12.87 -18.38 19.30
N LYS A 157 13.13 -18.95 20.48
CA LYS A 157 13.71 -18.23 21.63
C LYS A 157 15.10 -17.62 21.37
N ASN A 158 15.78 -18.05 20.31
CA ASN A 158 17.10 -17.58 19.89
C ASN A 158 16.99 -16.76 18.57
N ASP A 159 15.80 -16.25 18.24
CA ASP A 159 15.50 -15.50 17.02
C ASP A 159 15.72 -16.25 15.69
N ASN A 160 15.89 -17.57 15.72
CA ASN A 160 15.96 -18.34 14.47
C ASN A 160 14.57 -18.50 13.88
N LEU A 161 14.43 -18.10 12.61
CA LEU A 161 13.18 -18.24 11.86
C LEU A 161 12.96 -19.70 11.47
N ARG A 162 11.80 -20.26 11.85
CA ARG A 162 11.42 -21.64 11.52
C ARG A 162 10.02 -21.73 10.92
N GLY A 163 9.84 -22.75 10.09
CA GLY A 163 8.56 -23.13 9.51
C GLY A 163 8.13 -22.28 8.31
N ASN A 164 7.02 -22.67 7.69
CA ASN A 164 6.40 -21.97 6.58
C ASN A 164 4.88 -22.10 6.69
N TYR A 165 4.31 -21.42 7.67
CA TYR A 165 2.92 -21.58 8.08
C TYR A 165 1.99 -20.71 7.24
N SER A 166 0.90 -21.29 6.75
CA SER A 166 -0.17 -20.53 6.09
C SER A 166 -0.81 -19.52 7.04
N THR A 167 -1.16 -18.35 6.51
CA THR A 167 -1.82 -17.26 7.23
C THR A 167 -3.33 -17.19 6.99
N GLU A 168 -3.89 -18.08 6.17
CA GLU A 168 -5.31 -17.99 5.78
C GLU A 168 -6.29 -18.13 6.96
N LYS A 169 -5.84 -18.73 8.06
CA LYS A 169 -6.61 -18.88 9.30
C LYS A 169 -6.77 -17.58 10.11
N TYR A 170 -5.97 -16.55 9.85
CA TYR A 170 -6.05 -15.30 10.62
C TYR A 170 -7.20 -14.42 10.10
N PRO A 171 -7.92 -13.69 10.98
CA PRO A 171 -9.06 -12.86 10.58
C PRO A 171 -8.75 -11.84 9.48
N MET A 172 -7.55 -11.25 9.51
CA MET A 172 -7.10 -10.30 8.51
C MET A 172 -7.08 -10.84 7.08
N TYR A 173 -6.95 -12.16 6.88
CA TYR A 173 -7.01 -12.74 5.54
C TYR A 173 -8.41 -12.62 4.92
N ALA A 174 -9.46 -12.83 5.71
CA ALA A 174 -10.83 -12.69 5.24
C ALA A 174 -11.15 -11.24 4.85
N ILE A 175 -10.71 -10.29 5.67
CA ILE A 175 -10.85 -8.84 5.41
C ILE A 175 -10.09 -8.46 4.13
N PHE A 176 -8.84 -8.91 3.96
CA PHE A 176 -8.05 -8.70 2.74
C PHE A 176 -8.77 -9.20 1.48
N LYS A 177 -9.34 -10.41 1.54
CA LYS A 177 -10.09 -11.01 0.43
C LYS A 177 -11.35 -10.22 0.09
N ASP A 178 -12.07 -9.75 1.09
CA ASP A 178 -13.29 -8.96 0.88
C ASP A 178 -12.96 -7.57 0.30
N ILE A 179 -11.93 -6.87 0.79
CA ILE A 179 -11.49 -5.59 0.20
C ILE A 179 -11.15 -5.76 -1.27
N ILE A 180 -10.38 -6.78 -1.64
CA ILE A 180 -10.10 -7.09 -3.07
C ILE A 180 -11.40 -7.32 -3.84
N LYS A 181 -12.35 -8.06 -3.27
CA LYS A 181 -13.65 -8.31 -3.90
C LYS A 181 -14.40 -7.01 -4.14
N GLN A 182 -14.44 -6.09 -3.17
CA GLN A 182 -15.12 -4.79 -3.32
C GLN A 182 -14.44 -3.93 -4.39
N ILE A 183 -13.10 -3.84 -4.39
CA ILE A 183 -12.37 -3.08 -5.43
C ILE A 183 -12.68 -3.66 -6.81
N LYS A 184 -12.63 -4.99 -6.98
CA LYS A 184 -12.93 -5.65 -8.26
C LYS A 184 -14.37 -5.47 -8.75
N LYS A 185 -15.33 -5.10 -7.89
CA LYS A 185 -16.71 -4.80 -8.34
C LYS A 185 -16.80 -3.48 -9.08
N ILE A 186 -15.94 -2.53 -8.75
CA ILE A 186 -15.96 -1.17 -9.30
C ILE A 186 -14.79 -0.89 -10.26
N SER A 187 -13.94 -1.90 -10.50
CA SER A 187 -12.72 -1.74 -11.27
C SER A 187 -12.47 -2.90 -12.20
N HIS A 188 -11.57 -2.67 -13.16
CA HIS A 188 -11.20 -3.65 -14.17
C HIS A 188 -9.68 -3.72 -14.33
N LYS A 189 -9.18 -4.84 -14.85
CA LYS A 189 -7.76 -4.95 -15.21
C LYS A 189 -7.39 -3.85 -16.20
N ALA A 190 -6.37 -3.08 -15.85
CA ALA A 190 -5.91 -1.98 -16.67
C ALA A 190 -5.42 -2.45 -18.03
N LYS A 191 -5.76 -1.67 -19.06
CA LYS A 191 -5.30 -1.83 -20.43
C LYS A 191 -4.87 -0.47 -20.93
N MET A 192 -3.73 -0.45 -21.62
CA MET A 192 -3.19 0.78 -22.17
C MET A 192 -2.76 0.56 -23.61
N MET A 193 -2.81 1.63 -24.40
CA MET A 193 -2.31 1.67 -25.77
C MET A 193 -1.01 2.45 -25.80
N LYS A 194 -0.04 1.93 -26.57
CA LYS A 194 1.19 2.63 -26.93
C LYS A 194 1.53 2.33 -28.39
N ASP A 195 1.53 3.36 -29.24
CA ASP A 195 1.88 3.25 -30.67
C ASP A 195 1.11 2.11 -31.38
N GLY A 196 -0.18 1.95 -31.08
CA GLY A 196 -1.03 0.89 -31.63
C GLY A 196 -0.89 -0.49 -30.97
N GLN A 197 0.01 -0.65 -30.00
CA GLN A 197 0.18 -1.89 -29.24
C GLN A 197 -0.54 -1.86 -27.89
N LEU A 198 -1.28 -2.95 -27.61
CA LEU A 198 -1.96 -3.18 -26.35
C LEU A 198 -0.98 -3.64 -25.25
N LEU A 199 -0.95 -2.90 -24.16
CA LEU A 199 -0.21 -3.19 -22.94
C LEU A 199 -1.18 -3.59 -21.81
N LYS A 200 -0.81 -4.59 -21.01
CA LYS A 200 -1.62 -5.16 -19.93
C LYS A 200 -0.85 -5.16 -18.60
N PRO A 201 -0.62 -3.99 -17.98
CA PRO A 201 0.05 -3.92 -16.69
C PRO A 201 -0.77 -4.61 -15.59
N ASP A 202 -0.10 -5.13 -14.55
CA ASP A 202 -0.73 -5.90 -13.48
C ASP A 202 -1.33 -5.01 -12.39
N PHE A 203 -2.38 -4.26 -12.73
CA PHE A 203 -3.20 -3.53 -11.75
C PHE A 203 -4.66 -3.40 -12.20
N TRP A 204 -5.51 -2.99 -11.27
CA TRP A 204 -6.93 -2.71 -11.50
C TRP A 204 -7.21 -1.21 -11.41
N ILE A 205 -8.11 -0.70 -12.22
CA ILE A 205 -8.51 0.72 -12.18
C ILE A 205 -10.02 0.85 -12.29
N SER A 206 -10.62 1.71 -11.47
CA SER A 206 -12.04 2.03 -11.59
C SER A 206 -12.30 2.90 -12.81
N ASP A 207 -13.52 2.84 -13.34
CA ASP A 207 -13.90 3.64 -14.51
C ASP A 207 -13.75 5.14 -14.21
N LYS A 208 -14.16 5.58 -13.01
CA LYS A 208 -14.01 6.97 -12.57
C LYS A 208 -12.56 7.41 -12.46
N ALA A 209 -11.69 6.57 -11.87
CA ALA A 209 -10.28 6.92 -11.75
C ALA A 209 -9.58 6.93 -13.10
N LYS A 210 -9.96 6.02 -14.01
CA LYS A 210 -9.41 5.95 -15.37
C LYS A 210 -9.63 7.25 -16.15
N GLU A 211 -10.79 7.88 -16.03
CA GLU A 211 -11.11 9.16 -16.69
C GLU A 211 -10.20 10.30 -16.21
N GLN A 212 -9.88 10.33 -14.91
CA GLN A 212 -9.14 11.43 -14.29
C GLN A 212 -7.61 11.22 -14.38
N VAL A 213 -7.14 10.00 -14.13
CA VAL A 213 -5.71 9.66 -14.07
C VAL A 213 -5.08 9.56 -15.47
N GLY A 214 -5.87 9.54 -16.55
CA GLY A 214 -5.36 9.59 -17.93
C GLY A 214 -4.45 10.79 -18.22
N GLN A 215 -4.57 11.89 -17.46
CA GLN A 215 -3.74 13.09 -17.59
C GLN A 215 -2.42 13.03 -16.80
N ASN A 216 -2.14 11.92 -16.10
CA ASN A 216 -0.94 11.76 -15.30
C ASN A 216 0.34 12.04 -16.11
N TYR A 217 1.26 12.83 -15.54
CA TYR A 217 2.53 13.21 -16.17
C TYR A 217 3.31 12.03 -16.75
N TYR A 218 3.44 10.91 -16.02
CA TYR A 218 4.20 9.76 -16.46
C TYR A 218 3.60 9.11 -17.70
N LEU A 219 2.27 9.03 -17.76
CA LEU A 219 1.56 8.50 -18.92
C LEU A 219 1.76 9.38 -20.15
N GLN A 220 1.58 10.69 -19.98
CA GLN A 220 1.75 11.68 -21.05
C GLN A 220 3.18 11.66 -21.60
N LYS A 221 4.19 11.70 -20.72
CA LYS A 221 5.61 11.63 -21.07
C LYS A 221 5.97 10.40 -21.91
N ASN A 222 5.30 9.27 -21.66
CA ASN A 222 5.55 8.01 -22.37
C ASN A 222 4.55 7.74 -23.50
N GLY A 223 3.59 8.63 -23.77
CA GLY A 223 2.53 8.43 -24.77
C GLY A 223 1.67 7.20 -24.48
N LEU A 224 1.38 6.94 -23.20
CA LEU A 224 0.53 5.84 -22.73
C LEU A 224 -0.90 6.33 -22.55
N VAL A 225 -1.87 5.63 -23.14
CA VAL A 225 -3.28 6.02 -23.08
C VAL A 225 -4.11 4.86 -22.57
N PHE A 226 -5.05 5.10 -21.65
CA PHE A 226 -5.97 4.07 -21.20
C PHE A 226 -6.95 3.64 -22.31
N ILE A 227 -7.32 2.36 -22.30
CA ILE A 227 -8.36 1.78 -23.20
C ILE A 227 -9.59 1.45 -22.38
#